data_AF-A0AAC8VXQ4-F1
#
_entry.id   AF-A0AAC8VXQ4-F1
#
_cell.length_a   1.000
_cell.length_b   1.000
_cell.length_c   1.000
_cell.angle_alpha   90.00
_cell.angle_beta   90.00
_cell.angle_gamma   90.00
#
_symmetry.space_group_name_H-M   'P 1'
#
loop_
_entity.id
_entity.type
_entity.pdbx_description
1 polymer ?
#
loop_
_entity_poly.entity_id
_entity_poly.type
_entity_poly.pdbx_seq_one_letter_code
_entity_poly.pdbx_strand_id
1 'polypeptide(L)'
;MPKLFPVPTARRIDGHRLLSVALIPLAAAIAMASTVAATGMTATPLGEANSTLGFLLDFATFCYLAVAMAHLSGAIAERTCGGMAAGLSMDEFDAPEPISKDEFWRAFPNHVDGAAIAGAVTLLCTLAGALIS
;
A
#
# COMPACT_ATOMS: atom_id res chain seq x y z
N MET A 1 17.24 17.54 29.55
CA MET A 1 16.09 17.29 28.67
C MET A 1 16.19 15.85 28.16
N PRO A 2 15.30 14.93 28.57
CA PRO A 2 15.31 13.57 28.04
C PRO A 2 14.94 13.65 26.55
N LYS A 3 15.82 13.18 25.67
CA LYS A 3 15.48 13.02 24.26
C LYS A 3 14.41 11.93 24.19
N LEU A 4 13.17 12.34 23.90
CA LEU A 4 12.14 11.46 23.34
C LEU A 4 12.81 10.57 22.29
N PHE A 5 12.53 9.27 22.37
CA PHE A 5 13.10 8.19 21.56
C PHE A 5 13.71 8.66 20.23
N PRO A 6 15.00 8.38 19.97
CA PRO A 6 15.61 8.78 18.69
C PRO A 6 14.76 8.23 17.55
N VAL A 7 14.36 9.12 16.64
CA VAL A 7 13.55 8.76 15.47
C VAL A 7 14.31 7.66 14.71
N PRO A 8 13.68 6.50 14.44
CA PRO A 8 14.35 5.42 13.73
C PRO A 8 14.80 5.90 12.35
N THR A 9 16.09 5.76 12.06
CA THR A 9 16.71 6.19 10.80
C THR A 9 16.77 5.04 9.81
N ALA A 10 16.41 5.33 8.55
CA ALA A 10 16.58 4.43 7.41
C ALA A 10 17.84 4.80 6.63
N ARG A 11 18.58 3.81 6.11
CA ARG A 11 19.74 4.06 5.24
C ARG A 11 19.34 4.70 3.91
N ARG A 12 18.20 4.29 3.34
CA ARG A 12 17.62 4.85 2.11
C ARG A 12 16.12 5.07 2.26
N ILE A 13 15.62 6.18 1.73
CA ILE A 13 14.19 6.42 1.51
C ILE A 13 13.93 6.26 0.02
N ASP A 14 13.12 5.26 -0.34
CA ASP A 14 12.65 5.04 -1.71
C ASP A 14 11.32 5.75 -1.91
N GLY A 15 11.41 6.98 -2.43
CA GLY A 15 10.23 7.78 -2.77
C GLY A 15 9.38 7.16 -3.88
N HIS A 16 9.98 6.42 -4.83
CA HIS A 16 9.22 5.76 -5.90
C HIS A 16 8.36 4.63 -5.34
N ARG A 17 8.91 3.82 -4.44
CA ARG A 17 8.15 2.76 -3.77
C ARG A 17 7.03 3.34 -2.90
N LEU A 18 7.32 4.40 -2.15
CA LEU A 18 6.31 5.10 -1.34
C LEU A 18 5.16 5.66 -2.20
N LEU A 19 5.50 6.35 -3.28
CA LEU A 19 4.52 6.89 -4.23
C LEU A 19 3.74 5.77 -4.92
N SER A 20 4.37 4.64 -5.22
CA SER A 20 3.71 3.51 -5.88
C SER A 20 2.64 2.88 -4.99
N VAL A 21 2.97 2.63 -3.71
CA VAL A 21 2.02 2.09 -2.72
C VAL A 21 0.85 3.05 -2.51
N ALA A 22 1.11 4.35 -2.51
CA ALA A 22 0.10 5.37 -2.28
C ALA A 22 -0.74 5.70 -3.53
N LEU A 23 -0.15 5.86 -4.71
CA LEU A 23 -0.82 6.47 -5.87
C LEU A 23 -1.36 5.47 -6.89
N ILE A 24 -0.72 4.31 -7.07
CA ILE A 24 -1.17 3.33 -8.07
C ILE A 24 -2.60 2.85 -7.77
N PRO A 25 -2.96 2.47 -6.52
CA PRO A 25 -4.31 2.03 -6.21
C PRO A 25 -5.36 3.11 -6.47
N LEU A 26 -5.05 4.37 -6.13
CA LEU A 26 -5.93 5.51 -6.36
C LEU A 26 -6.13 5.77 -7.86
N ALA A 27 -5.06 5.76 -8.65
CA ALA A 27 -5.12 5.94 -10.09
C ALA A 27 -5.95 4.83 -10.76
N ALA A 28 -5.77 3.57 -10.33
CA ALA A 28 -6.56 2.45 -10.80
C ALA A 28 -8.05 2.63 -10.47
N ALA A 29 -8.39 3.10 -9.27
CA ALA A 29 -9.75 3.38 -8.87
C ALA A 29 -10.42 4.48 -9.70
N ILE A 30 -9.70 5.58 -9.96
CA ILE A 30 -10.20 6.68 -10.80
C ILE A 30 -10.44 6.19 -12.24
N ALA A 31 -9.52 5.41 -12.81
CA ALA A 31 -9.65 4.87 -14.15
C ALA A 31 -10.87 3.94 -14.29
N MET A 32 -11.07 3.04 -13.31
CA MET A 32 -12.25 2.17 -13.26
C MET A 32 -13.55 2.98 -13.08
N ALA A 33 -13.60 3.91 -12.14
CA ALA A 33 -14.78 4.75 -11.92
C ALA A 33 -15.15 5.56 -13.18
N SER A 34 -14.15 6.07 -13.90
CA SER A 34 -14.35 6.78 -15.17
C SER A 34 -14.94 5.86 -16.25
N THR A 35 -14.49 4.60 -16.30
CA THR A 35 -14.98 3.60 -17.25
C THR A 35 -16.42 3.22 -16.94
N VAL A 36 -16.75 2.95 -15.66
CA VAL A 36 -18.11 2.65 -15.20
C VAL A 36 -19.06 3.82 -15.46
N ALA A 37 -18.60 5.06 -15.22
CA ALA A 37 -19.37 6.26 -15.55
C ALA A 37 -19.65 6.38 -17.06
N ALA A 38 -18.68 6.01 -17.90
CA ALA A 38 -18.82 6.06 -19.35
C ALA A 38 -19.73 4.97 -19.94
N THR A 39 -19.80 3.79 -19.32
CA THR A 39 -20.63 2.67 -19.79
C THR A 39 -22.08 2.69 -19.30
N GLY A 40 -22.43 3.61 -18.39
CA GLY A 40 -23.70 3.63 -17.69
C GLY A 40 -23.78 2.52 -16.62
N MET A 41 -24.66 2.70 -15.61
CA MET A 41 -24.80 1.83 -14.42
C MET A 41 -25.22 0.36 -14.67
N THR A 42 -25.05 -0.15 -15.89
CA THR A 42 -25.60 -1.43 -16.34
C THR A 42 -24.79 -2.66 -15.94
N ALA A 43 -23.64 -2.48 -15.29
CA ALA A 43 -22.81 -3.61 -14.87
C ALA A 43 -22.02 -3.31 -13.60
N THR A 44 -22.51 -3.69 -12.41
CA THR A 44 -21.65 -4.32 -11.40
C THR A 44 -22.40 -4.92 -10.21
N PRO A 45 -22.04 -6.13 -9.74
CA PRO A 45 -22.41 -6.70 -8.44
C PRO A 45 -21.58 -6.14 -7.25
N LEU A 46 -20.74 -5.12 -7.47
CA LEU A 46 -20.18 -4.23 -6.44
C LEU A 46 -21.20 -3.15 -6.00
N GLY A 47 -22.44 -3.26 -6.48
CA GLY A 47 -23.47 -2.21 -6.48
C GLY A 47 -24.37 -2.18 -5.25
N GLU A 48 -23.82 -2.08 -4.04
CA GLU A 48 -24.57 -1.44 -2.94
C GLU A 48 -24.32 0.07 -2.89
N ALA A 49 -23.26 0.56 -3.55
CA ALA A 49 -22.98 1.98 -3.63
C ALA A 49 -24.03 2.70 -4.48
N ASN A 50 -24.94 3.43 -3.82
CA ASN A 50 -25.95 4.29 -4.44
C ASN A 50 -25.37 5.52 -5.18
N SER A 51 -24.03 5.67 -5.24
CA SER A 51 -23.35 6.81 -5.86
C SER A 51 -21.98 6.45 -6.47
N THR A 52 -21.56 7.21 -7.48
CA THR A 52 -20.23 7.09 -8.11
C THR A 52 -19.09 7.26 -7.11
N LEU A 53 -19.26 8.13 -6.12
CA LEU A 53 -18.27 8.34 -5.06
C LEU A 53 -18.16 7.13 -4.14
N GLY A 54 -19.29 6.50 -3.77
CA GLY A 54 -19.31 5.26 -3.01
C GLY A 54 -18.58 4.13 -3.75
N PHE A 55 -18.87 3.95 -5.04
CA PHE A 55 -18.18 2.97 -5.88
C PHE A 55 -16.66 3.20 -5.92
N LEU A 56 -16.23 4.46 -6.06
CA LEU A 56 -14.81 4.80 -6.07
C LEU A 56 -14.13 4.48 -4.73
N LEU A 57 -14.80 4.74 -3.61
CA LEU A 57 -14.31 4.43 -2.27
C LEU A 57 -14.24 2.93 -2.01
N ASP A 58 -15.25 2.16 -2.41
CA ASP A 58 -15.25 0.70 -2.26
C ASP A 58 -14.14 0.07 -3.11
N PHE A 59 -13.99 0.53 -4.35
CA PHE A 59 -12.96 0.04 -5.24
C PHE A 59 -11.54 0.42 -4.75
N ALA A 60 -11.34 1.66 -4.30
CA ALA A 60 -10.09 2.09 -3.68
C ALA A 60 -9.78 1.25 -2.43
N THR A 61 -10.77 1.02 -1.56
CA THR A 61 -10.65 0.17 -0.37
C THR A 61 -10.15 -1.22 -0.74
N PHE A 62 -10.77 -1.84 -1.75
CA PHE A 62 -10.36 -3.16 -2.24
C PHE A 62 -8.93 -3.16 -2.80
N CYS A 63 -8.57 -2.17 -3.63
CA CYS A 63 -7.22 -2.06 -4.18
C CYS A 63 -6.14 -1.87 -3.10
N TYR A 64 -6.37 -0.98 -2.13
CA TYR A 64 -5.43 -0.79 -1.03
C TYR A 64 -5.35 -2.03 -0.13
N LEU A 65 -6.45 -2.74 0.10
CA LEU A 65 -6.44 -3.99 0.85
C LEU A 65 -5.61 -5.05 0.13
N ALA A 66 -5.77 -5.18 -1.20
CA ALA A 66 -4.98 -6.10 -2.00
C ALA A 66 -3.48 -5.77 -1.95
N VAL A 67 -3.10 -4.48 -2.02
CA VAL A 67 -1.72 -4.04 -1.86
C VAL A 67 -1.19 -4.35 -0.45
N ALA A 68 -1.98 -4.10 0.59
CA ALA A 68 -1.60 -4.42 1.96
C ALA A 68 -1.32 -5.92 2.13
N MET A 69 -2.18 -6.78 1.59
CA MET A 69 -2.02 -8.23 1.63
C MET A 69 -0.83 -8.71 0.80
N ALA A 70 -0.57 -8.10 -0.36
CA ALA A 70 0.59 -8.43 -1.19
C ALA A 70 1.90 -8.11 -0.47
N HIS A 71 1.97 -6.96 0.16
CA HIS A 71 3.12 -6.56 0.96
C HIS A 71 3.31 -7.43 2.21
N LEU A 72 2.23 -7.75 2.93
CA LEU A 72 2.29 -8.64 4.09
C LEU A 72 2.74 -10.06 3.69
N SER A 73 2.24 -10.55 2.56
CA SER A 73 2.64 -11.85 2.00
C SER A 73 4.12 -11.85 1.59
N GLY A 74 4.60 -10.75 1.00
CA GLY A 74 6.03 -10.55 0.72
C GLY A 74 6.88 -10.60 1.99
N ALA A 75 6.48 -9.90 3.06
CA ALA A 75 7.18 -9.92 4.34
C ALA A 75 7.21 -11.33 4.97
N ILE A 76 6.09 -12.06 4.90
CA ILE A 76 6.03 -13.45 5.39
C ILE A 76 6.96 -14.34 4.55
N ALA A 77 6.92 -14.22 3.21
CA ALA A 77 7.76 -14.99 2.30
C ALA A 77 9.25 -14.74 2.55
N GLU A 78 9.67 -13.49 2.74
CA GLU A 78 11.05 -13.15 3.08
C GLU A 78 11.49 -13.82 4.39
N ARG A 79 10.61 -13.80 5.40
CA ARG A 79 10.88 -14.38 6.72
C ARG A 79 10.94 -15.90 6.69
N THR A 80 10.11 -16.56 5.88
CA THR A 80 10.03 -18.03 5.80
C THR A 80 11.03 -18.64 4.82
N CYS A 81 11.34 -17.94 3.73
CA CYS A 81 12.16 -18.47 2.62
C CYS A 81 13.60 -17.94 2.63
N GLY A 82 14.04 -17.27 3.71
CA GLY A 82 15.43 -16.84 3.87
C GLY A 82 15.82 -15.65 2.99
N GLY A 83 14.88 -14.75 2.70
CA GLY A 83 15.17 -13.51 1.96
C GLY A 83 15.07 -13.60 0.45
N MET A 84 14.30 -14.55 -0.10
CA MET A 84 13.79 -14.36 -1.47
C MET A 84 12.83 -13.16 -1.44
N ALA A 85 13.39 -11.98 -1.71
CA ALA A 85 12.62 -10.78 -2.00
C ALA A 85 11.53 -11.17 -3.01
N ALA A 86 10.28 -10.96 -2.65
CA ALA A 86 9.18 -11.08 -3.58
C ALA A 86 9.33 -9.92 -4.57
N GLY A 87 10.16 -10.16 -5.59
CA GLY A 87 10.68 -9.17 -6.53
C GLY A 87 9.57 -8.46 -7.28
N LEU A 88 9.04 -7.42 -6.67
CA LEU A 88 8.24 -6.38 -7.31
C LEU A 88 9.09 -5.14 -7.62
N SER A 89 10.34 -5.11 -7.17
CA SER A 89 11.34 -4.10 -7.54
C SER A 89 12.59 -4.74 -8.14
N MET A 90 12.98 -4.27 -9.32
CA MET A 90 14.14 -4.72 -10.10
C MET A 90 15.50 -4.45 -9.42
N ASP A 91 15.52 -3.70 -8.32
CA ASP A 91 16.73 -3.16 -7.67
C ASP A 91 17.22 -3.94 -6.43
N GLU A 92 16.54 -5.00 -5.99
CA GLU A 92 16.89 -5.73 -4.74
C GLU A 92 18.03 -6.74 -4.87
N PHE A 93 18.76 -6.75 -6.00
CA PHE A 93 19.84 -7.70 -6.29
C PHE A 93 21.25 -7.29 -5.81
N ASP A 94 21.39 -6.19 -5.06
CA ASP A 94 22.68 -5.83 -4.45
C ASP A 94 22.89 -6.59 -3.13
N ALA A 95 24.05 -7.24 -3.01
CA ALA A 95 24.40 -8.15 -1.92
C ALA A 95 24.19 -7.52 -0.52
N PRO A 96 23.74 -8.30 0.49
CA PRO A 96 23.39 -7.76 1.80
C PRO A 96 24.64 -7.35 2.60
N GLU A 97 25.03 -6.08 2.56
CA GLU A 97 26.00 -5.52 3.51
C GLU A 97 25.43 -5.54 4.95
N PRO A 98 26.27 -5.77 5.97
CA PRO A 98 25.82 -5.81 7.37
C PRO A 98 25.20 -4.47 7.79
N ILE A 99 24.00 -4.52 8.37
CA ILE A 99 23.27 -3.36 8.87
C ILE A 99 24.01 -2.81 10.10
N SER A 100 24.29 -1.50 10.11
CA SER A 100 24.84 -0.80 11.28
C SER A 100 23.88 -0.90 12.47
N LYS A 101 24.39 -1.00 13.70
CA LYS A 101 23.57 -1.05 14.93
C LYS A 101 22.70 0.21 15.13
N ASP A 102 22.99 1.29 14.42
CA ASP A 102 22.27 2.56 14.48
C ASP A 102 21.15 2.67 13.42
N GLU A 103 21.05 1.73 12.48
CA GLU A 103 20.06 1.73 11.41
C GLU A 103 18.89 0.79 11.75
N PHE A 104 17.68 1.34 11.78
CA PHE A 104 16.46 0.55 12.00
C PHE A 104 16.00 -0.14 10.70
N TRP A 105 16.18 0.52 9.55
CA TRP A 105 15.78 0.02 8.23
C TRP A 105 16.90 0.14 7.18
N ARG A 106 17.05 -0.87 6.32
CA ARG A 106 17.86 -0.75 5.09
C ARG A 106 17.23 0.21 4.08
N ALA A 107 15.94 0.04 3.81
CA ALA A 107 15.19 0.90 2.90
C ALA A 107 13.75 1.09 3.42
N PHE A 108 13.25 2.32 3.32
CA PHE A 108 11.87 2.67 3.61
C PHE A 108 11.13 3.10 2.34
N PRO A 109 9.89 2.64 2.08
CA PRO A 109 9.17 1.62 2.84
C PRO A 109 9.71 0.21 2.55
N ASN A 110 9.80 -0.65 3.58
CA ASN A 110 9.93 -2.09 3.39
C ASN A 110 8.54 -2.74 3.20
N HIS A 111 8.47 -4.08 3.09
CA HIS A 111 7.19 -4.78 2.93
C HIS A 111 6.21 -4.52 4.09
N VAL A 112 6.67 -4.49 5.34
CA VAL A 112 5.81 -4.21 6.50
C VAL A 112 5.31 -2.76 6.47
N ASP A 113 6.18 -1.81 6.12
CA ASP A 113 5.80 -0.40 6.00
C ASP A 113 4.79 -0.19 4.87
N GLY A 114 5.00 -0.85 3.71
CA GLY A 114 4.07 -0.83 2.59
C GLY A 114 2.70 -1.41 2.96
N ALA A 115 2.69 -2.52 3.70
CA ALA A 115 1.46 -3.11 4.22
C ALA A 115 0.73 -2.18 5.21
N ALA A 116 1.47 -1.54 6.11
CA ALA A 116 0.93 -0.61 7.10
C ALA A 116 0.35 0.65 6.45
N ILE A 117 1.06 1.24 5.49
CA ILE A 117 0.60 2.41 4.73
C ILE A 117 -0.67 2.06 3.97
N ALA A 118 -0.66 0.98 3.19
CA ALA A 118 -1.82 0.56 2.41
C ALA A 118 -3.02 0.22 3.32
N GLY A 119 -2.80 -0.50 4.43
CA GLY A 119 -3.84 -0.81 5.40
C GLY A 119 -4.42 0.43 6.11
N ALA A 120 -3.58 1.41 6.43
CA ALA A 120 -4.05 2.68 6.98
C ALA A 120 -4.94 3.44 5.98
N VAL A 121 -4.59 3.43 4.70
CA VAL A 121 -5.42 4.04 3.65
C VAL A 121 -6.72 3.26 3.45
N THR A 122 -6.69 1.91 3.46
CA THR A 122 -7.90 1.08 3.45
C THR A 122 -8.85 1.46 4.59
N LEU A 123 -8.33 1.64 5.81
CA LEU A 123 -9.13 2.06 6.96
C LEU A 123 -9.77 3.44 6.73
N LEU A 124 -9.00 4.40 6.23
CA LEU A 124 -9.50 5.74 5.91
C LEU A 124 -10.59 5.71 4.83
N CYS A 125 -10.42 4.92 3.77
CA CYS A 125 -11.45 4.75 2.73
C CYS A 125 -12.71 4.08 3.29
N THR A 126 -12.57 3.10 4.17
CA THR A 126 -13.70 2.42 4.83
C THR A 126 -14.47 3.39 5.73
N LEU A 127 -13.76 4.18 6.54
CA LEU A 127 -14.36 5.21 7.40
C LEU A 127 -15.05 6.30 6.57
N ALA A 128 -14.43 6.73 5.47
CA ALA A 128 -15.02 7.70 4.56
C ALA A 128 -16.29 7.15 3.90
N GLY A 129 -16.27 5.89 3.43
CA GLY A 129 -17.44 5.21 2.87
C GLY A 129 -18.59 5.14 3.88
N ALA A 130 -18.29 4.78 5.13
CA ALA A 130 -19.28 4.72 6.21
C ALA A 130 -19.93 6.08 6.57
N LEU A 131 -19.29 7.21 6.21
CA LEU A 131 -19.83 8.56 6.42
C LEU A 131 -20.69 9.06 5.25
N ILE A 132 -20.59 8.41 4.08
CA ILE A 132 -21.20 8.86 2.81
C ILE A 132 -22.35 7.93 2.38
N SER A 133 -22.38 6.69 2.87
CA SER A 133 -23.52 5.76 2.78
C SER A 133 -24.64 6.13 3.75
#